data_AF-A0A3S4FTT8-F1
#
_entry.id   AF-A0A3S4FTT8-F1
#
_cell.length_a   1.000
_cell.length_b   1.000
_cell.length_c   1.000
_cell.angle_alpha   90.00
_cell.angle_beta   90.00
_cell.angle_gamma   90.00
#
_symmetry.space_group_name_H-M   'P 1'
#
loop_
_entity.id
_entity.type
_entity.pdbx_description
1 polymer ?
#
loop_
_entity_poly.entity_id
_entity_poly.type
_entity_poly.pdbx_seq_one_letter_code
_entity_poly.pdbx_strand_id
1 'polypeptide(L)' 'MMSLTHYATGTAPIIFGSGYSTLGEWWKTGLVMSVVNLLIWLTLGAAWWKWLGYW' A
#
# COMPACT_ATOMS: atom_id res chain seq x y z
N MET A 1 -4.23 0.58 -3.15
CA MET A 1 -2.95 1.05 -2.58
C MET A 1 -3.02 2.56 -2.40
N MET A 2 -3.68 3.05 -1.33
CA MET A 2 -3.54 4.47 -0.94
C MET A 2 -2.16 4.60 -0.32
N SER A 3 -1.22 4.96 -1.18
CA SER A 3 0.22 5.03 -0.89
C SER A 3 0.48 6.03 0.23
N LEU A 4 1.32 5.65 1.19
CA LEU A 4 2.01 6.38 2.27
C LEU A 4 1.47 7.73 2.81
N THR A 5 1.07 8.66 1.97
CA THR A 5 0.60 10.01 2.32
C THR A 5 -0.90 10.17 2.04
N HIS A 6 -1.53 11.10 2.74
CA HIS A 6 -2.96 11.40 2.58
C HIS A 6 -3.31 12.06 1.24
N TYR A 7 -2.34 12.30 0.36
CA TYR A 7 -2.50 12.88 -0.98
C TYR A 7 -2.04 11.94 -2.11
N ALA A 8 -1.66 10.69 -1.82
CA ALA A 8 -1.08 9.81 -2.84
C ALA A 8 -2.09 9.23 -3.85
N THR A 9 -3.40 9.40 -3.61
CA THR A 9 -4.45 8.94 -4.50
C THR A 9 -5.62 9.90 -4.38
N GLY A 10 -6.41 10.11 -5.43
CA GLY A 10 -7.54 11.05 -5.40
C GLY A 10 -8.57 10.77 -4.29
N THR A 11 -8.67 9.53 -3.82
CA THR A 11 -9.55 9.11 -2.74
C THR A 11 -8.92 9.24 -1.34
N ALA A 12 -7.59 9.34 -1.23
CA ALA A 12 -6.88 9.46 0.05
C ALA A 12 -7.22 10.75 0.84
N PRO A 13 -7.27 11.96 0.23
CA PRO A 13 -7.58 13.18 0.98
C PRO A 13 -9.07 13.25 1.37
N ILE A 14 -9.95 12.60 0.62
CA ILE A 14 -11.38 12.49 0.94
C ILE A 14 -11.56 11.70 2.24
N ILE A 15 -10.85 10.59 2.39
CA ILE A 15 -10.92 9.75 3.59
C ILE A 15 -10.17 10.41 4.75
N PHE A 16 -8.98 10.97 4.52
CA PHE A 16 -8.25 11.67 5.59
C PHE A 16 -9.03 12.89 6.12
N GLY A 17 -9.74 13.61 5.24
CA GLY A 17 -10.59 14.74 5.59
C GLY A 17 -11.84 14.40 6.41
N SER A 18 -12.19 13.12 6.55
CA SER A 18 -13.32 12.68 7.38
C SER A 18 -13.03 12.68 8.89
N GLY A 19 -11.77 12.91 9.29
CA GLY A 19 -11.40 13.07 10.71
C GLY A 19 -11.28 11.78 11.51
N TYR A 20 -11.41 10.60 10.90
CA TYR A 20 -11.32 9.31 11.59
C TYR A 20 -9.90 8.88 12.01
N SER A 21 -8.86 9.48 11.44
CA SER A 21 -7.46 9.08 11.69
C SER A 21 -6.54 10.28 11.75
N THR A 22 -5.59 10.26 12.68
CA THR A 22 -4.55 11.30 12.77
C THR A 22 -3.47 11.15 11.69
N LEU A 23 -2.69 12.20 11.44
CA LEU A 23 -1.57 12.16 10.48
C LEU A 23 -0.55 11.06 10.83
N GLY A 24 -0.23 10.89 12.12
CA GLY A 24 0.73 9.89 12.56
C GLY A 24 0.24 8.45 12.35
N GLU A 25 -1.04 8.18 12.61
CA GLU A 25 -1.65 6.87 12.36
C GLU A 25 -1.70 6.53 10.87
N TRP A 26 -2.02 7.52 10.03
CA TRP A 26 -2.04 7.36 8.58
C TRP A 26 -0.67 6.96 8.05
N TRP A 27 0.38 7.66 8.47
CA TRP A 27 1.75 7.41 8.02
C TRP A 27 2.30 6.08 8.52
N LYS A 28 2.08 5.73 9.80
CA LYS A 28 2.48 4.42 10.35
C LYS A 28 1.80 3.28 9.60
N THR A 29 0.48 3.37 9.41
CA THR A 29 -0.29 2.35 8.71
C THR A 29 0.12 2.25 7.24
N GLY A 30 0.29 3.40 6.56
CA GLY A 30 0.75 3.45 5.18
C GLY A 30 2.13 2.81 4.99
N LEU A 31 3.05 2.98 5.95
CA LEU A 31 4.38 2.36 5.90
C LEU A 31 4.30 0.84 6.05
N VAL A 32 3.54 0.35 7.04
CA VAL A 32 3.32 -1.09 7.25
C VAL A 32 2.69 -1.72 6.00
N MET A 33 1.64 -1.10 5.44
CA MET A 33 0.98 -1.59 4.24
C MET A 33 1.91 -1.61 3.02
N SER A 34 2.83 -0.64 2.91
CA SER A 34 3.81 -0.61 1.82
C SER A 34 4.79 -1.77 1.90
N VAL A 35 5.30 -2.10 3.10
CA VAL A 35 6.17 -3.27 3.32
C VAL A 35 5.45 -4.57 2.98
N VAL A 36 4.20 -4.72 3.44
CA VAL A 36 3.39 -5.92 3.15
C VAL A 36 3.15 -6.08 1.65
N ASN A 37 2.84 -4.99 0.94
CA ASN A 37 2.64 -5.04 -0.50
C ASN A 37 3.92 -5.41 -1.26
N LEU A 38 5.08 -4.89 -0.84
CA LEU A 38 6.37 -5.29 -1.40
C LEU A 38 6.63 -6.78 -1.18
N LEU A 39 6.39 -7.29 0.03
CA LEU A 39 6.54 -8.72 0.33
C LEU A 39 5.62 -9.58 -0.55
N ILE A 40 4.37 -9.19 -0.72
CA ILE A 40 3.41 -9.90 -1.60
C ILE A 40 3.92 -9.92 -3.04
N TRP A 41 4.33 -8.78 -3.59
CA TRP A 41 4.82 -8.70 -4.96
C TRP A 41 6.10 -9.50 -5.18
N LEU A 42 7.05 -9.45 -4.22
CA LEU A 42 8.31 -10.18 -4.32
C LEU A 42 8.14 -11.69 -4.12
N THR A 43 7.17 -12.13 -3.33
CA THR A 43 6.95 -13.57 -3.05
C THR A 43 5.93 -14.16 -4.00
N LEU A 44 4.66 -13.76 -3.88
CA LEU A 44 3.55 -14.28 -4.67
C LEU A 44 3.67 -13.84 -6.14
N GLY A 45 4.08 -12.60 -6.39
CA GLY A 45 4.31 -12.12 -7.76
C GLY A 45 5.45 -12.88 -8.46
N ALA A 46 6.59 -13.09 -7.78
CA ALA A 46 7.68 -13.88 -8.33
C ALA A 46 7.32 -15.36 -8.52
N ALA A 47 6.60 -15.95 -7.56
CA ALA A 47 6.10 -17.33 -7.68
C ALA A 47 5.13 -17.47 -8.87
N TRP A 48 4.27 -16.48 -9.08
CA TRP A 48 3.34 -16.44 -10.21
C TRP A 48 4.07 -16.31 -11.56
N TRP A 49 5.08 -15.45 -11.66
CA TRP A 49 5.90 -15.34 -12.87
C TRP A 49 6.68 -16.62 -13.19
N LYS A 50 7.19 -17.31 -12.16
CA LYS A 50 7.81 -18.63 -12.33
C LYS A 50 6.80 -19.67 -12.84
N TRP A 51 5.56 -19.63 -12.37
CA TRP A 51 4.53 -20.57 -12.85
C TRP A 51 4.14 -20.31 -14.31
N LEU A 52 4.08 -19.04 -14.72
CA LEU A 52 3.80 -18.65 -16.09
C LEU A 52 4.98 -18.85 -17.07
N GLY A 53 6.17 -19.19 -16.57
CA GLY A 53 7.35 -19.40 -17.40
C GLY A 53 7.95 -18.11 -17.95
N TYR A 54 7.65 -16.96 -17.34
CA TYR A 54 8.33 -15.68 -17.64
C TYR A 54 9.72 -15.58 -16.98
N TRP A 55 10.12 -16.61 -16.23
CA TRP A 55 11.45 -16.94 -15.74
C TRP A 55 11.53 -18.46 -15.54
#